data_AF-A0A873B4F2-F1
#
_entry.id   AF-A0A873B4F2-F1
#
_cell.length_a   1.000
_cell.length_b   1.000
_cell.length_c   1.000
_cell.angle_alpha   90.00
_cell.angle_beta   90.00
_cell.angle_gamma   90.00
#
_symmetry.space_group_name_H-M   'P 1'
#
loop_
_entity.id
_entity.type
_entity.pdbx_description
1 polymer ?
#
loop_
_entity_poly.entity_id
_entity_poly.type
_entity_poly.pdbx_seq_one_letter_code
_entity_poly.pdbx_strand_id
1 'polypeptide(L)'
;MIEKICEVIDGEYVCDIDISVEEWKILLRDKKVFDDKSIAALKKWFIEPDHSCTCFDIGKKYDLHSMSANGVINGLGGRVQKQLGRFEVKGVGKIASGTKFITVMKSREIKGNPKRNLWTIRE
;
A
#
# COMPACT_ATOMS: atom_id res chain seq x y z
N MET A 1 11.89 -3.79 -17.76
CA MET A 1 11.24 -3.48 -16.48
C MET A 1 11.81 -4.42 -15.44
N ILE A 2 12.25 -3.92 -14.29
CA ILE A 2 12.86 -4.75 -13.24
C ILE A 2 11.73 -5.44 -12.45
N GLU A 3 11.79 -6.76 -12.29
CA GLU A 3 10.88 -7.47 -11.38
C GLU A 3 11.35 -7.26 -9.92
N LYS A 4 10.48 -6.70 -9.08
CA LYS A 4 10.68 -6.59 -7.63
C LYS A 4 9.82 -7.66 -6.94
N ILE A 5 10.48 -8.65 -6.34
CA ILE A 5 9.79 -9.76 -5.68
C ILE A 5 9.18 -9.29 -4.36
N CYS A 6 7.91 -9.59 -4.16
CA CYS A 6 7.22 -9.40 -2.90
C CYS A 6 6.92 -10.76 -2.27
N GLU A 7 7.47 -10.98 -1.08
CA GLU A 7 7.33 -12.20 -0.29
C GLU A 7 6.82 -11.90 1.12
N VAL A 8 6.47 -12.94 1.88
CA VAL A 8 6.12 -12.81 3.30
C VAL A 8 7.21 -13.49 4.14
N ILE A 9 7.88 -12.73 4.99
CA ILE A 9 8.90 -13.21 5.93
C ILE A 9 8.41 -12.86 7.33
N ASP A 10 8.24 -13.87 8.20
CA ASP A 10 7.76 -13.70 9.59
C ASP A 10 6.47 -12.87 9.73
N GLY A 11 5.58 -12.97 8.74
CA GLY A 11 4.31 -12.24 8.68
C GLY A 11 4.42 -10.84 8.07
N GLU A 12 5.62 -10.36 7.74
CA GLU A 12 5.83 -9.07 7.08
C GLU A 12 5.93 -9.22 5.57
N TYR A 13 5.25 -8.35 4.83
CA TYR A 13 5.39 -8.25 3.38
C TYR A 13 6.67 -7.50 3.06
N VAL A 14 7.65 -8.19 2.48
CA VAL A 14 8.96 -7.64 2.15
C VAL A 14 9.06 -7.47 0.65
N CYS A 15 9.44 -6.28 0.22
CA CYS A 15 9.73 -5.95 -1.18
C CYS A 15 10.60 -4.70 -1.23
N ASP A 16 11.72 -4.79 -1.95
CA ASP A 16 12.67 -3.69 -2.14
C ASP A 16 12.11 -2.64 -3.13
N ILE A 17 11.32 -1.71 -2.59
CA ILE A 17 10.77 -0.57 -3.32
C ILE A 17 11.68 0.62 -3.11
N ASP A 18 12.44 0.95 -4.14
CA ASP A 18 13.31 2.11 -4.19
C ASP A 18 12.57 3.24 -4.90
N ILE A 19 11.84 4.07 -4.15
CA ILE A 19 11.26 5.34 -4.62
C ILE A 19 11.74 6.42 -3.67
N SER A 20 12.46 7.40 -4.20
CA SER A 20 12.99 8.51 -3.41
C SER A 20 11.89 9.48 -2.94
N VAL A 21 12.19 10.25 -1.90
CA VAL A 21 11.30 11.31 -1.40
C VAL A 21 10.97 12.34 -2.49
N GLU A 22 11.93 12.68 -3.35
CA GLU A 22 11.70 13.63 -4.44
C GLU A 22 10.78 13.05 -5.53
N GLU A 23 10.91 11.76 -5.86
CA GLU A 23 9.97 11.09 -6.75
C GLU A 23 8.56 11.06 -6.14
N TRP A 24 8.42 10.79 -4.84
CA TRP A 24 7.13 10.88 -4.17
C TRP A 24 6.52 12.28 -4.25
N LYS A 25 7.31 13.35 -4.04
CA LYS A 25 6.83 14.73 -4.17
C LYS A 25 6.34 15.04 -5.58
N ILE A 26 7.00 14.50 -6.61
CA ILE A 26 6.57 14.64 -8.01
C ILE A 26 5.26 13.87 -8.24
N LEU A 27 5.20 12.61 -7.83
CA LEU A 27 4.03 11.76 -8.00
C LEU A 27 2.79 12.32 -7.28
N LEU A 28 2.95 12.81 -6.05
CA LEU A 28 1.87 13.41 -5.24
C LEU A 28 1.23 14.63 -5.90
N ARG A 29 1.94 15.32 -6.79
CA ARG A 29 1.42 16.46 -7.56
C ARG A 29 0.70 16.03 -8.84
N ASP A 30 0.91 14.81 -9.31
CA ASP A 30 0.27 14.28 -10.51
C ASP A 30 -1.10 13.68 -10.20
N LYS A 31 -2.17 14.41 -10.56
CA LYS A 31 -3.56 13.98 -10.38
C LYS A 31 -3.95 12.74 -11.18
N LYS A 32 -3.17 12.36 -12.20
CA LYS A 32 -3.37 11.10 -12.94
C LYS A 32 -2.90 9.90 -12.12
N VAL A 33 -1.95 10.10 -11.21
CA VAL A 33 -1.45 9.07 -10.29
C VAL A 33 -2.22 9.11 -8.98
N PHE A 34 -2.23 10.28 -8.32
CA PHE A 34 -2.89 10.53 -7.05
C PHE A 34 -4.21 11.27 -7.27
N ASP A 35 -5.26 10.50 -7.58
CA ASP A 35 -6.63 11.01 -7.63
C ASP A 35 -7.18 11.33 -6.22
N ASP A 36 -8.27 12.09 -6.17
CA ASP A 36 -8.89 12.53 -4.92
C ASP A 36 -9.29 11.33 -4.02
N LYS A 37 -9.71 10.22 -4.63
CA LYS A 37 -10.09 9.00 -3.91
C LYS A 37 -8.90 8.36 -3.20
N SER A 38 -7.74 8.34 -3.87
CA SER A 38 -6.50 7.76 -3.35
C SER A 38 -5.91 8.64 -2.26
N ILE A 39 -5.93 9.97 -2.44
CA ILE A 39 -5.53 10.92 -1.39
C ILE A 39 -6.45 10.80 -0.17
N ALA A 40 -7.77 10.76 -0.37
CA ALA A 40 -8.71 10.59 0.73
C ALA A 40 -8.53 9.26 1.47
N ALA A 41 -8.17 8.18 0.77
CA ALA A 41 -7.85 6.90 1.38
C ALA A 41 -6.55 6.99 2.21
N LEU A 42 -5.45 7.49 1.65
CA LEU A 42 -4.18 7.59 2.36
C LEU A 42 -4.24 8.52 3.57
N LYS A 43 -5.02 9.62 3.49
CA LYS A 43 -5.23 10.52 4.63
C LYS A 43 -5.76 9.82 5.88
N LYS A 44 -6.52 8.73 5.71
CA LYS A 44 -7.03 7.93 6.85
C LYS A 44 -5.90 7.26 7.62
N TRP A 45 -4.84 6.82 6.95
CA TRP A 45 -3.64 6.29 7.62
C TRP A 45 -2.72 7.40 8.09
N PHE A 46 -2.60 8.48 7.30
CA PHE A 46 -1.70 9.60 7.61
C PHE A 46 -1.97 10.23 8.99
N ILE A 47 -3.22 10.27 9.45
CA ILE A 47 -3.58 10.84 10.75
C ILE A 47 -3.47 9.85 11.92
N GLU A 48 -3.25 8.57 11.65
CA GLU A 48 -3.09 7.56 12.70
C GLU A 48 -1.68 7.63 13.28
N PRO A 49 -1.50 7.21 14.55
CA PRO A 49 -0.16 7.04 15.12
C PRO A 49 0.75 6.22 14.20
N ASP A 50 1.98 6.68 14.03
CA ASP A 50 3.00 6.06 13.16
C ASP A 50 2.56 5.89 11.69
N HIS A 51 1.55 6.63 11.26
CA HIS A 51 0.91 6.49 9.95
C HIS A 51 0.43 5.06 9.66
N SER A 52 0.00 4.36 10.71
CA SER A 52 -0.19 2.91 10.72
C SER A 52 -1.52 2.49 11.31
N CYS A 53 -2.27 1.63 10.62
CA CYS A 53 -3.56 1.11 11.10
C CYS A 53 -3.99 -0.14 10.34
N THR A 54 -4.91 -0.92 10.90
CA THR A 54 -5.53 -2.04 10.17
C THR A 54 -6.69 -1.55 9.32
N CYS A 55 -6.94 -2.19 8.17
CA CYS A 55 -8.13 -1.87 7.36
C CYS A 55 -9.44 -2.12 8.11
N PHE A 56 -9.45 -3.01 9.11
CA PHE A 56 -10.60 -3.23 9.99
C PHE A 56 -10.89 -2.01 10.86
N ASP A 57 -9.87 -1.47 11.53
CA ASP A 57 -10.03 -0.34 12.45
C ASP A 57 -10.37 0.96 11.68
N ILE A 58 -9.75 1.18 10.52
CA ILE A 58 -10.17 2.22 9.57
C ILE A 58 -11.61 2.02 9.12
N GLY A 59 -12.00 0.78 8.76
CA GLY A 59 -13.36 0.45 8.39
C GLY A 59 -14.36 0.84 9.49
N LYS A 60 -14.08 0.44 10.73
CA LYS A 60 -14.91 0.78 11.89
C LYS A 60 -14.96 2.30 12.16
N LYS A 61 -13.83 3.00 12.09
CA LYS A 61 -13.73 4.45 12.39
C LYS A 61 -14.49 5.32 11.40
N TYR A 62 -14.60 4.89 10.15
CA TYR A 62 -15.22 5.67 9.07
C TYR A 62 -16.53 5.09 8.53
N ASP A 63 -17.09 4.08 9.21
CA ASP A 63 -18.29 3.34 8.78
C ASP A 63 -18.15 2.78 7.34
N LEU A 64 -17.05 2.08 7.10
CA LEU A 64 -16.71 1.45 5.82
C LEU A 64 -16.46 -0.04 5.99
N HIS A 65 -16.62 -0.79 4.89
CA HIS A 65 -16.19 -2.18 4.87
C HIS A 65 -14.68 -2.31 5.13
N SER A 66 -14.27 -3.35 5.86
CA SER A 66 -12.89 -3.62 6.26
C SER A 66 -11.91 -3.85 5.08
N MET A 67 -12.42 -3.97 3.86
CA MET A 67 -11.65 -4.13 2.61
C MET A 67 -11.76 -2.92 1.68
N SER A 68 -12.43 -1.85 2.11
CA SER A 68 -12.76 -0.68 1.27
C SER A 68 -11.52 0.02 0.70
N ALA A 69 -10.39 -0.02 1.41
CA ALA A 69 -9.15 0.59 0.95
C ALA A 69 -8.35 -0.29 -0.02
N ASN A 70 -8.49 -1.62 0.01
CA ASN A 70 -7.60 -2.53 -0.73
C ASN A 70 -7.60 -2.26 -2.23
N GLY A 71 -8.78 -2.06 -2.82
CA GLY A 71 -8.90 -1.75 -4.25
C GLY A 71 -8.28 -0.40 -4.61
N VAL A 72 -8.48 0.61 -3.76
CA VAL A 72 -7.92 1.95 -3.97
C VAL A 72 -6.40 1.94 -3.88
N ILE A 73 -5.84 1.31 -2.85
CA ILE A 73 -4.40 1.27 -2.61
C ILE A 73 -3.67 0.41 -3.66
N ASN A 74 -4.23 -0.75 -4.06
CA ASN A 74 -3.66 -1.53 -5.16
C ASN A 74 -3.73 -0.78 -6.50
N GLY A 75 -4.85 -0.09 -6.77
CA GLY A 75 -5.00 0.75 -7.95
C GLY A 75 -3.95 1.88 -7.97
N LEU A 76 -3.75 2.56 -6.85
CA LEU A 76 -2.72 3.59 -6.70
C LEU A 76 -1.32 3.01 -6.94
N GLY A 77 -0.97 1.89 -6.30
CA GLY A 77 0.32 1.22 -6.50
C GLY A 77 0.59 0.88 -7.97
N GLY A 78 -0.45 0.43 -8.71
CA GLY A 78 -0.34 0.20 -10.14
C GLY A 78 -0.09 1.45 -10.97
N ARG A 79 -0.71 2.58 -10.62
CA ARG A 79 -0.47 3.86 -11.30
C ARG A 79 0.93 4.41 -11.00
N VAL A 80 1.42 4.26 -9.76
CA VAL A 80 2.79 4.63 -9.39
C VAL A 80 3.81 3.81 -10.21
N GLN A 81 3.67 2.48 -10.24
CA GLN A 81 4.54 1.61 -11.05
C GLN A 81 4.52 2.01 -12.53
N LYS A 82 3.32 2.27 -13.09
CA LYS A 82 3.15 2.70 -14.48
C LYS A 82 3.83 4.05 -14.76
N GLN A 83 3.69 5.02 -13.86
CA GLN A 83 4.26 6.36 -14.03
C GLN A 83 5.79 6.35 -13.97
N LEU A 84 6.37 5.57 -13.05
CA LEU A 84 7.82 5.45 -12.93
C LEU A 84 8.43 4.57 -14.04
N GLY A 85 7.69 3.57 -14.53
CA GLY A 85 8.07 2.74 -15.68
C GLY A 85 9.34 1.88 -15.50
N ARG A 86 9.98 1.91 -14.33
CA ARG A 86 11.27 1.25 -14.09
C ARG A 86 11.17 -0.12 -13.41
N PHE A 87 10.07 -0.43 -12.74
CA PHE A 87 9.86 -1.72 -12.08
C PHE A 87 8.39 -2.19 -12.06
N GLU A 88 8.21 -3.48 -11.84
CA GLU A 88 6.93 -4.12 -11.55
C GLU A 88 7.06 -5.01 -10.31
N VAL A 89 6.06 -4.99 -9.44
CA VAL A 89 6.03 -5.85 -8.26
C VAL A 89 5.40 -7.20 -8.62
N LYS A 90 6.04 -8.29 -8.18
CA LYS A 90 5.55 -9.65 -8.38
C LYS A 90 5.44 -10.37 -7.05
N GLY A 91 4.21 -10.70 -6.66
CA GLY A 91 3.95 -11.54 -5.49
C GLY A 91 4.39 -12.98 -5.71
N VAL A 92 5.01 -13.59 -4.69
CA VAL A 92 5.37 -15.02 -4.68
C VAL A 92 4.75 -15.75 -3.48
N GLY A 93 4.77 -17.08 -3.52
CA GLY A 93 4.19 -17.93 -2.48
C GLY A 93 2.67 -17.78 -2.40
N LYS A 94 2.17 -17.30 -1.25
CA LYS A 94 0.73 -17.07 -1.02
C LYS A 94 0.25 -15.68 -1.44
N ILE A 95 1.14 -14.84 -1.98
CA ILE A 95 0.80 -13.50 -2.44
C ILE A 95 0.32 -13.57 -3.88
N ALA A 96 -0.79 -12.88 -4.18
CA ALA A 96 -1.27 -12.77 -5.56
C ALA A 96 -0.22 -12.08 -6.44
N SER A 97 0.02 -12.62 -7.63
CA SER A 97 1.02 -12.08 -8.56
C SER A 97 0.82 -10.60 -8.88
N GLY A 98 -0.43 -10.14 -8.98
CA GLY A 98 -0.82 -8.74 -9.21
C GLY A 98 -0.82 -7.82 -7.99
N THR A 99 -0.16 -8.20 -6.90
CA THR A 99 -0.08 -7.38 -5.66
C THR A 99 0.69 -6.09 -5.91
N LYS A 100 0.04 -4.95 -5.64
CA LYS A 100 0.59 -3.62 -5.94
C LYS A 100 0.61 -2.68 -4.74
N PHE A 101 -0.16 -2.98 -3.69
CA PHE A 101 -0.22 -2.14 -2.49
C PHE A 101 1.15 -1.90 -1.86
N ILE A 102 2.04 -2.90 -1.93
CA ILE A 102 3.38 -2.85 -1.31
C ILE A 102 4.24 -1.72 -1.89
N THR A 103 3.88 -1.20 -3.06
CA THR A 103 4.52 -0.01 -3.68
C THR A 103 4.32 1.25 -2.85
N VAL A 104 3.18 1.38 -2.16
CA VAL A 104 2.75 2.60 -1.48
C VAL A 104 2.63 2.44 0.03
N MET A 105 2.50 1.21 0.52
CA MET A 105 2.35 0.90 1.94
C MET A 105 3.19 -0.31 2.32
N LYS A 106 3.78 -0.30 3.52
CA LYS A 106 4.31 -1.49 4.19
C LYS A 106 3.14 -2.25 4.83
N SER A 107 3.28 -3.57 5.00
CA SER A 107 2.24 -4.37 5.67
C SER A 107 2.85 -5.50 6.48
N ARG A 108 2.36 -5.71 7.71
CA ARG A 108 2.72 -6.84 8.56
C ARG A 108 1.49 -7.48 9.21
N GLU A 109 1.50 -8.79 9.31
CA GLU A 109 0.49 -9.54 10.06
C GLU A 109 0.65 -9.21 11.55
N ILE A 110 -0.47 -8.94 12.20
CA ILE A 110 -0.55 -8.79 13.66
C ILE A 110 -1.37 -9.92 14.26
N LYS A 111 -0.98 -10.34 15.46
CA LYS A 111 -1.69 -11.37 16.21
C LYS A 111 -3.10 -10.86 16.55
N GLY A 112 -4.12 -11.64 16.22
CA GLY A 112 -5.52 -11.33 16.48
C GLY A 112 -6.45 -12.44 15.97
N ASN A 113 -7.70 -12.46 16.45
CA ASN A 113 -8.76 -13.31 15.92
C ASN A 113 -9.94 -12.44 15.46
N PRO A 114 -10.19 -12.29 14.14
CA PRO A 114 -9.42 -12.83 13.03
C PRO A 114 -8.03 -12.16 12.91
N LYS A 115 -7.11 -12.84 12.23
CA LYS A 115 -5.80 -12.28 11.85
C LYS A 115 -6.02 -11.02 11.01
N ARG A 116 -5.18 -10.00 11.23
CA ARG A 116 -5.25 -8.71 10.52
C ARG A 116 -3.86 -8.30 10.09
N ASN A 117 -3.81 -7.44 9.08
CA ASN A 117 -2.57 -6.79 8.68
C ASN A 117 -2.61 -5.33 9.14
N LEU A 118 -1.51 -4.90 9.73
CA LEU A 118 -1.20 -3.50 9.97
C LEU A 118 -0.61 -2.92 8.69
N TRP A 119 -1.17 -1.84 8.19
CA TRP A 119 -0.72 -1.16 6.98
C TRP A 119 -0.11 0.18 7.39
N THR A 120 1.08 0.49 6.88
CA THR A 120 1.81 1.71 7.20
C THR A 120 2.19 2.43 5.92
N ILE A 121 2.01 3.75 5.86
CA ILE A 121 2.49 4.54 4.71
C ILE A 121 4.02 4.42 4.61
N ARG A 122 4.56 4.35 3.39
CA ARG A 122 6.01 4.36 3.19
C ARG A 122 6.62 5.72 3.51
N GLU A 123 7.79 5.68 4.14
CA GLU A 123 8.68 6.83 4.33
C GLU A 123 9.43 7.19 3.04
#